data_AF-A0A1D6JQR6-F1
#
_entry.id   AF-A0A1D6JQR6-F1
#
_cell.length_a   1.000
_cell.length_b   1.000
_cell.length_c   1.000
_cell.angle_alpha   90.00
_cell.angle_beta   90.00
_cell.angle_gamma   90.00
#
_symmetry.space_group_name_H-M   'P 1'
#
loop_
_entity.id
_entity.type
_entity.pdbx_description
1 polymer ?
#
loop_
_entity_poly.entity_id
_entity_poly.type
_entity_poly.pdbx_seq_one_letter_code
_entity_poly.pdbx_strand_id
1 'polypeptide(L)'
;MLELVFAPADEWIGRSDTEIIDATMEELAKLFPDEIAADQSKAKILKYHIVKTPRSVYKTVPNCEPCRPLQRSPIEGFYLAGDYTKQKYLASMEGAVLSGKLCAQSIVQDYSRLTLRSQKSLQSGEVPVPS
;
A
#
# COMPACT_ATOMS: atom_id res chain seq x y z
N MET A 1 -20.47 -2.34 -15.62
CA MET A 1 -19.65 -2.72 -14.45
C MET A 1 -19.13 -1.44 -13.85
N LEU A 2 -19.32 -1.23 -12.54
CA LEU A 2 -18.84 -0.04 -11.82
C LEU A 2 -17.84 -0.48 -10.76
N GLU A 3 -16.73 0.25 -10.66
CA GLU A 3 -15.74 0.13 -9.59
C GLU A 3 -15.55 1.51 -8.96
N LEU A 4 -15.64 1.57 -7.64
CA LEU A 4 -15.73 2.81 -6.88
C LEU A 4 -14.82 2.73 -5.67
N VAL A 5 -14.16 3.84 -5.35
CA VAL A 5 -13.39 3.97 -4.11
C VAL A 5 -14.25 4.71 -3.09
N PHE A 6 -14.57 4.04 -1.98
CA PHE A 6 -15.30 4.64 -0.86
C PHE A 6 -14.30 5.28 0.12
N ALA A 7 -14.24 6.61 0.17
CA ALA A 7 -13.37 7.35 1.09
C ALA A 7 -14.00 8.71 1.48
N PRO A 8 -13.76 9.22 2.70
CA PRO A 8 -13.00 8.61 3.80
C PRO A 8 -13.76 7.42 4.45
N ALA A 9 -13.02 6.39 4.85
CA ALA A 9 -13.60 5.11 5.29
C ALA A 9 -13.49 4.84 6.80
N ASP A 10 -12.95 5.77 7.60
CA ASP A 10 -12.66 5.56 9.03
C ASP A 10 -13.91 5.07 9.81
N GLU A 11 -15.09 5.65 9.55
CA GLU A 11 -16.37 5.28 10.18
C GLU A 11 -17.15 4.17 9.45
N TRP A 12 -16.66 3.74 8.29
CA TRP A 12 -17.32 2.79 7.39
C TRP A 12 -16.66 1.42 7.41
N ILE A 13 -15.37 1.35 7.74
CA ILE A 13 -14.57 0.13 7.63
C ILE A 13 -15.09 -1.01 8.49
N GLY A 14 -15.75 -0.70 9.62
CA GLY A 14 -16.37 -1.66 10.53
C GLY A 14 -17.85 -1.95 10.25
N ARG A 15 -18.49 -1.23 9.32
CA ARG A 15 -19.91 -1.42 8.98
C ARG A 15 -20.11 -2.66 8.12
N SER A 16 -21.36 -3.14 8.06
CA SER A 16 -21.70 -4.28 7.23
C SER A 16 -21.55 -3.95 5.74
N ASP A 17 -21.47 -4.99 4.90
CA ASP A 17 -21.39 -4.80 3.46
C ASP A 17 -22.68 -4.19 2.89
N THR A 18 -23.84 -4.53 3.47
CA THR A 18 -25.12 -3.97 3.05
C THR A 18 -25.18 -2.47 3.34
N GLU A 19 -24.74 -2.02 4.52
CA GLU A 19 -24.71 -0.59 4.86
C GLU A 19 -23.83 0.22 3.88
N ILE A 20 -22.71 -0.35 3.43
CA ILE A 20 -21.82 0.28 2.45
C ILE A 20 -22.47 0.33 1.06
N ILE A 21 -23.16 -0.74 0.64
CA ILE A 21 -23.88 -0.77 -0.64
C ILE A 21 -25.04 0.22 -0.64
N ASP A 22 -25.81 0.30 0.44
CA ASP A 22 -26.95 1.21 0.55
C ASP A 22 -26.47 2.67 0.41
N ALA A 23 -25.43 3.06 1.15
CA ALA A 23 -24.83 4.38 1.03
C ALA A 23 -24.24 4.66 -0.36
N THR A 24 -23.62 3.65 -0.99
CA THR A 24 -23.10 3.77 -2.37
C THR A 24 -24.24 3.99 -3.36
N MET A 25 -25.37 3.31 -3.18
CA MET A 25 -26.54 3.43 -4.05
C MET A 25 -27.24 4.77 -3.91
N GLU A 26 -27.27 5.36 -2.71
CA GLU A 26 -27.75 6.73 -2.50
C GLU A 26 -26.92 7.76 -3.27
N GLU A 27 -25.59 7.64 -3.28
CA GLU A 27 -24.72 8.51 -4.07
C GLU A 27 -24.83 8.26 -5.58
N LEU A 28 -24.93 7.00 -6.00
CA LEU A 28 -25.13 6.65 -7.41
C LEU A 28 -26.47 7.17 -7.95
N ALA A 29 -27.53 7.20 -7.15
CA ALA A 29 -28.82 7.78 -7.54
C ALA A 29 -28.74 9.31 -7.77
N LYS A 30 -27.78 10.01 -7.13
CA LYS A 30 -27.51 11.43 -7.40
C LYS A 30 -26.72 11.62 -8.69
N LEU A 31 -25.77 10.73 -8.97
CA LEU A 31 -24.90 10.78 -10.15
C LEU A 31 -25.60 10.33 -11.44
N PHE A 32 -26.47 9.33 -11.33
CA PHE A 32 -27.21 8.70 -12.43
C PHE A 32 -28.71 8.71 -12.14
N PRO A 33 -29.33 9.89 -12.02
CA PRO A 33 -30.71 10.02 -11.55
C PRO A 33 -31.72 9.36 -12.49
N ASP A 34 -31.39 9.16 -13.76
CA ASP A 34 -32.26 8.59 -14.77
C ASP A 34 -32.10 7.06 -14.90
N GLU A 35 -30.95 6.51 -14.50
CA GLU A 35 -30.59 5.10 -14.69
C GLU A 35 -30.51 4.28 -13.40
N ILE A 36 -30.16 4.91 -12.27
CA ILE A 36 -29.95 4.22 -10.98
C ILE A 36 -30.88 4.81 -9.92
N ALA A 37 -31.54 3.92 -9.18
CA ALA A 37 -32.33 4.27 -8.00
C ALA A 37 -31.95 3.35 -6.85
N ALA A 38 -31.86 3.89 -5.63
CA ALA A 38 -31.40 3.14 -4.46
C ALA A 38 -32.32 1.97 -4.09
N ASP A 39 -33.62 2.09 -4.39
CA ASP A 39 -34.63 1.04 -4.24
C ASP A 39 -34.58 -0.03 -5.34
N GLN A 40 -33.63 0.06 -6.28
CA GLN A 40 -33.50 -0.81 -7.45
C GLN A 40 -34.73 -0.84 -8.38
N SER A 41 -35.53 0.24 -8.39
CA SER A 41 -36.66 0.41 -9.34
C SER A 41 -36.18 0.55 -10.80
N LYS A 42 -34.92 0.95 -11.00
CA LYS A 42 -34.27 1.13 -12.31
C LYS A 42 -33.22 0.03 -12.55
N ALA A 43 -31.96 0.38 -12.77
CA ALA A 43 -30.87 -0.59 -12.83
C ALA A 43 -30.78 -1.39 -11.52
N LYS A 44 -30.53 -2.70 -11.64
CA LYS A 44 -30.51 -3.64 -10.52
C LYS A 44 -29.12 -4.20 -10.27
N ILE A 45 -28.78 -4.38 -9.00
CA ILE A 45 -27.52 -5.02 -8.61
C ILE A 45 -27.70 -6.53 -8.76
N LEU A 46 -26.99 -7.15 -9.71
CA LEU A 46 -26.97 -8.61 -9.85
C LEU A 46 -26.01 -9.27 -8.86
N LYS A 47 -24.91 -8.60 -8.56
CA LYS A 47 -23.87 -9.00 -7.59
C LYS A 47 -23.04 -7.79 -7.22
N TYR A 48 -22.43 -7.83 -6.03
CA TYR A 48 -21.43 -6.86 -5.60
C TYR A 48 -20.28 -7.58 -4.90
N HIS A 49 -19.15 -6.89 -4.77
CA HIS A 49 -18.02 -7.37 -3.98
C HIS A 49 -17.38 -6.17 -3.28
N ILE A 50 -17.22 -6.24 -1.96
CA ILE A 50 -16.61 -5.18 -1.17
C ILE A 50 -15.25 -5.65 -0.69
N VAL A 51 -14.23 -4.87 -1.02
CA VAL A 51 -12.86 -5.11 -0.57
C VAL A 51 -12.51 -4.02 0.45
N LYS A 52 -12.33 -4.42 1.71
CA LYS A 52 -12.00 -3.52 2.82
C LYS A 52 -10.51 -3.59 3.14
N THR A 53 -9.80 -2.47 2.94
CA THR A 53 -8.38 -2.36 3.27
C THR A 53 -8.20 -1.32 4.39
N PRO A 54 -8.33 -1.70 5.68
CA PRO A 54 -8.34 -0.76 6.81
C PRO A 54 -7.01 -0.02 7.01
N ARG A 55 -5.90 -0.59 6.53
CA ARG A 55 -4.56 -0.03 6.62
C ARG A 55 -3.91 -0.14 5.24
N SER A 56 -4.33 0.72 4.31
CA SER A 56 -3.89 0.71 2.91
C SER A 56 -2.52 1.39 2.77
N VAL A 57 -2.49 2.63 2.28
CA VAL A 57 -1.30 3.47 2.25
C VAL A 57 -1.15 4.24 3.56
N TYR A 58 0.06 4.69 3.89
CA TYR A 58 0.24 5.54 5.06
C TYR A 58 -0.53 6.86 4.89
N LYS A 59 -1.17 7.34 5.97
CA LYS A 59 -1.88 8.62 5.96
C LYS A 59 -0.85 9.75 5.87
N THR A 60 -0.83 10.49 4.76
CA THR A 60 0.12 11.58 4.50
C THR A 60 -0.28 12.85 5.26
N VAL A 61 -0.20 12.82 6.59
CA VAL A 61 -0.42 14.00 7.44
C VAL A 61 0.82 14.91 7.45
N PRO A 62 0.67 16.19 7.86
CA PRO A 62 1.82 17.08 8.00
C PRO A 62 2.93 16.46 8.85
N ASN A 63 4.19 16.75 8.50
CA ASN A 63 5.39 16.26 9.18
C ASN A 63 5.68 14.75 9.07
N CYS A 64 5.05 14.00 8.15
CA CYS A 64 5.45 12.62 7.85
C CYS A 64 6.78 12.51 7.09
N GLU A 65 7.15 13.52 6.29
CA GLU A 65 8.28 13.45 5.36
C GLU A 65 9.67 13.21 6.01
N PRO A 66 9.96 13.73 7.23
CA PRO A 66 11.16 13.36 7.99
C PRO A 66 11.15 11.92 8.52
N CYS A 67 9.98 11.30 8.71
CA CYS A 67 9.84 9.94 9.24
C CYS A 67 10.05 8.86 8.17
N ARG A 68 10.06 9.23 6.88
CA ARG A 68 10.19 8.28 5.77
C ARG A 68 11.63 7.77 5.67
N PRO A 69 11.88 6.46 5.86
CA PRO A 69 13.24 5.92 5.86
C PRO A 69 13.81 5.87 4.44
N LEU A 70 15.12 6.07 4.31
CA LEU A 70 15.86 5.73 3.09
C LEU A 70 15.87 4.20 2.87
N GLN A 71 16.14 3.76 1.64
CA GLN A 71 16.13 2.33 1.30
C GLN A 71 17.27 1.56 2.00
N ARG A 72 18.42 2.21 2.24
CA ARG A 72 19.52 1.68 3.05
C ARG A 72 19.28 2.00 4.52
N SER A 73 19.11 0.97 5.34
CA SER A 73 18.95 1.12 6.79
C SER A 73 20.32 1.26 7.49
N PRO A 74 20.36 1.69 8.77
CA PRO A 74 21.60 1.67 9.56
C PRO A 74 22.06 0.25 9.94
N ILE A 75 21.21 -0.77 9.78
CA ILE A 75 21.55 -2.16 10.07
C ILE A 75 22.20 -2.76 8.81
N GLU A 76 23.44 -3.24 8.93
CA GLU A 76 24.18 -3.78 7.80
C GLU A 76 23.44 -4.96 7.15
N GLY A 77 23.26 -4.88 5.84
CA GLY A 77 22.56 -5.92 5.06
C GLY A 77 21.04 -5.94 5.24
N PHE A 78 20.45 -4.97 5.93
CA PHE A 78 19.00 -4.80 6.02
C PHE A 78 18.56 -3.57 5.22
N TYR A 79 17.63 -3.76 4.28
CA TYR A 79 17.15 -2.74 3.36
C TYR A 79 15.62 -2.69 3.36
N LEU A 80 15.06 -1.53 3.02
CA LEU A 80 13.62 -1.30 2.97
C LEU A 80 13.19 -0.91 1.56
N ALA A 81 12.04 -1.46 1.14
CA ALA A 81 11.34 -1.06 -0.07
C ALA A 81 9.84 -0.92 0.24
N GLY A 82 9.16 -0.10 -0.55
CA GLY A 82 7.75 0.24 -0.38
C GLY A 82 7.51 1.73 -0.59
N ASP A 83 6.30 2.08 -0.98
CA ASP A 83 5.87 3.44 -1.27
C ASP A 83 6.07 4.42 -0.08
N TYR A 84 5.99 3.91 1.16
CA TYR A 84 6.26 4.63 2.41
C TYR A 84 7.72 5.09 2.57
N THR A 85 8.69 4.39 1.95
CA THR A 85 10.11 4.76 2.01
C THR A 85 10.35 6.10 1.30
N LYS A 86 11.50 6.73 1.54
CA LYS A 86 11.86 8.07 1.04
C LYS A 86 12.00 8.07 -0.48
N GLN A 87 11.02 8.67 -1.15
CA GLN A 87 10.98 8.92 -2.60
C GLN A 87 9.96 10.02 -2.92
N LYS A 88 10.01 10.58 -4.13
CA LYS A 88 9.32 11.85 -4.49
C LYS A 88 7.90 11.71 -5.07
N TYR A 89 7.41 10.51 -5.35
CA TYR A 89 6.15 10.20 -6.03
C TYR A 89 5.04 9.68 -5.11
N LEU A 90 5.00 10.14 -3.86
CA LEU A 90 3.92 9.87 -2.88
C LEU A 90 3.72 8.37 -2.57
N ALA A 91 2.71 8.06 -1.74
CA ALA A 91 2.26 6.68 -1.52
C ALA A 91 1.47 6.20 -2.75
N SER A 92 2.16 5.66 -3.74
CA SER A 92 1.58 5.32 -5.04
C SER A 92 2.28 4.11 -5.67
N MET A 93 1.70 3.58 -6.75
CA MET A 93 2.36 2.56 -7.57
C MET A 93 3.72 3.03 -8.09
N GLU A 94 3.82 4.27 -8.57
CA GLU A 94 5.08 4.86 -9.01
C GLU A 94 6.08 4.95 -7.85
N GLY A 95 5.62 5.37 -6.67
CA GLY A 95 6.44 5.42 -5.45
C GLY A 95 6.95 4.05 -5.02
N ALA A 96 6.12 3.01 -5.12
CA ALA A 96 6.50 1.63 -4.84
C ALA A 96 7.56 1.11 -5.82
N VAL A 97 7.36 1.33 -7.13
CA VAL A 97 8.30 0.92 -8.17
C VAL A 97 9.63 1.65 -8.03
N LEU A 98 9.60 2.98 -7.87
CA LEU A 98 10.81 3.77 -7.66
C LEU A 98 11.54 3.36 -6.38
N SER A 99 10.82 3.12 -5.29
CA SER A 99 11.41 2.61 -4.05
C SER A 99 12.14 1.28 -4.27
N GLY A 100 11.52 0.33 -4.98
CA GLY A 100 12.16 -0.94 -5.34
C GLY A 100 13.44 -0.74 -6.15
N LYS A 101 13.41 0.19 -7.14
CA LYS A 101 14.59 0.55 -7.92
C LYS A 101 15.72 1.13 -7.06
N LEU A 102 15.40 2.05 -6.15
CA LEU A 102 16.36 2.65 -5.21
C LEU A 102 16.92 1.64 -4.20
N CYS A 103 16.10 0.67 -3.77
CA CYS A 103 16.53 -0.41 -2.90
C CYS A 103 17.53 -1.34 -3.60
N ALA A 104 17.19 -1.81 -4.81
CA ALA A 104 18.11 -2.59 -5.64
C ALA A 104 19.42 -1.84 -5.93
N GLN A 105 19.33 -0.54 -6.23
CA GLN A 105 20.51 0.32 -6.40
C GLN A 105 21.38 0.36 -5.15
N SER A 106 20.78 0.52 -3.97
CA SER A 106 21.51 0.55 -2.68
C SER A 106 22.24 -0.76 -2.40
N ILE A 107 21.60 -1.90 -2.71
CA ILE A 107 22.17 -3.24 -2.54
C ILE A 107 23.38 -3.44 -3.47
N VAL A 108 23.25 -3.09 -4.75
CA VAL A 108 24.35 -3.23 -5.73
C VAL A 108 25.52 -2.31 -5.39
N GLN A 109 25.25 -1.10 -4.89
CA GLN A 109 26.30 -0.19 -4.41
C GLN A 109 27.08 -0.75 -3.22
N ASP A 110 26.43 -1.55 -2.36
CA ASP A 110 27.06 -2.17 -1.18
C ASP A 110 27.62 -3.58 -1.46
N TYR A 111 27.65 -4.02 -2.72
CA TYR A 111 28.04 -5.38 -3.11
C TYR A 111 29.35 -5.86 -2.47
N SER A 112 30.41 -5.04 -2.51
CA SER A 112 31.71 -5.40 -1.93
C SER A 112 31.62 -5.62 -0.42
N ARG A 113 30.86 -4.80 0.30
CA ARG A 113 30.66 -4.95 1.75
C ARG A 113 29.88 -6.22 2.07
N LEU A 114 28.79 -6.46 1.33
CA LEU A 114 27.92 -7.62 1.53
C LEU A 114 28.62 -8.94 1.23
N THR A 115 29.45 -8.98 0.19
CA THR A 115 30.23 -10.18 -0.16
C THR A 115 31.33 -10.47 0.85
N LEU A 116 32.06 -9.46 1.32
CA LEU A 116 33.05 -9.61 2.38
C LEU A 116 32.43 -10.14 3.69
N ARG A 117 31.24 -9.66 4.06
CA ARG A 117 30.50 -10.16 5.22
C ARG A 117 30.18 -11.65 5.09
N SER A 118 29.70 -12.08 3.91
CA SER A 118 29.42 -13.48 3.62
C SER A 118 30.67 -14.37 3.74
N GLN A 119 31.79 -13.92 3.17
CA GLN A 119 33.07 -14.64 3.27
C GLN A 119 33.56 -14.79 4.72
N LYS A 120 33.41 -13.74 5.55
CA LYS A 120 33.76 -13.80 6.98
C LYS A 120 32.89 -14.80 7.75
N SER A 121 31.58 -14.82 7.51
CA SER A 121 30.67 -15.79 8.12
C SER A 121 31.01 -17.24 7.72
N LEU A 122 31.38 -17.47 6.46
CA LEU A 122 31.83 -18.79 5.99
C LEU A 122 33.15 -19.24 6.65
N GLN A 123 34.06 -18.30 6.93
CA GLN A 123 35.34 -18.60 7.57
C GLN A 123 35.23 -18.77 9.10
N SER A 124 34.24 -18.13 9.76
CA SER A 124 34.03 -18.23 11.20
C SER A 124 33.24 -19.48 11.64
N GLY A 125 32.68 -20.25 10.70
CA GLY A 125 31.85 -21.42 11.00
C GLY A 125 30.48 -21.07 11.60
N GLU A 126 30.13 -19.78 11.67
CA GLU A 126 28.80 -19.34 12.08
C GLU A 126 27.81 -19.57 10.92
N VAL A 127 27.02 -20.64 11.05
CA VAL A 127 25.87 -20.86 10.17
C VAL A 127 24.94 -19.66 10.33
N PRO A 128 24.54 -18.98 9.24
CA PRO A 128 23.56 -17.91 9.33
C PRO A 128 22.27 -18.50 9.90
N VAL A 129 21.90 -18.10 11.12
CA VAL A 129 20.61 -18.48 11.70
C VAL A 129 19.55 -17.72 10.90
N PRO A 130 18.63 -18.40 10.21
CA PRO A 130 17.52 -17.73 9.57
C PRO A 130 16.62 -17.18 10.69
N SER A 131 16.46 -15.86 10.71
CA SER A 131 15.45 -15.17 11.52
C SER A 131 14.05 -15.45 11.00
#